data_AF-A0A2V9Q085-F1
#
_entry.id   AF-A0A2V9Q085-F1
#
_cell.length_a   1.000
_cell.length_b   1.000
_cell.length_c   1.000
_cell.angle_alpha   90.00
_cell.angle_beta   90.00
_cell.angle_gamma   90.00
#
_symmetry.space_group_name_H-M   'P 1'
#
loop_
_entity.id
_entity.type
_entity.pdbx_description
1 polymer ?
#
loop_
_entity_poly.entity_id
_entity_poly.type
_entity_poly.pdbx_seq_one_letter_code
_entity_poly.pdbx_strand_id
1 'polypeptide(L)'
;MNSLDEEVQMKLLQIDSSARRTSSVSRQLTAKFAEEWRKSHPDGEVIQRDLSATALPLITDDWGATYLEDSQLTLAQRSYLSTSDQLIQELAAADTVVIGA
;
A
#
# COMPACT_ATOMS: atom_id res chain seq x y z
N MET A 1 10.81 -27.71 23.94
CA MET A 1 9.35 -27.45 23.93
C MET A 1 9.17 -25.95 23.94
N ASN A 2 8.39 -25.43 22.98
CA ASN A 2 8.18 -24.02 22.56
C ASN A 2 9.37 -23.38 21.83
N SER A 3 9.23 -22.75 20.67
CA SER A 3 8.04 -22.36 19.90
C SER A 3 8.19 -22.84 18.47
N LEU A 4 7.08 -23.32 17.90
CA LEU A 4 6.91 -23.53 16.47
C LEU A 4 7.26 -22.23 15.77
N ASP A 5 7.95 -22.36 14.63
CA ASP A 5 8.21 -21.30 13.67
C ASP A 5 6.95 -20.45 13.53
N GLU A 6 7.01 -19.22 14.03
CA GLU A 6 5.98 -18.23 13.76
C GLU A 6 6.10 -17.99 12.25
N GLU A 7 5.21 -18.60 11.46
CA GLU A 7 5.13 -18.37 10.03
C GLU A 7 5.00 -16.86 9.84
N VAL A 8 6.12 -16.21 9.47
CA VAL A 8 6.12 -14.79 9.17
C VAL A 8 5.25 -14.64 7.93
N GLN A 9 4.04 -14.14 8.15
CA GLN A 9 3.10 -13.88 7.07
C GLN A 9 3.68 -12.80 6.17
N MET A 10 4.27 -13.23 5.05
CA MET A 10 4.83 -12.34 4.04
C MET A 10 3.73 -11.46 3.44
N LYS A 11 4.04 -10.20 3.14
CA LYS A 11 3.09 -9.25 2.55
C LYS A 11 3.61 -8.68 1.24
N LEU A 12 2.76 -8.77 0.21
CA LEU A 12 2.94 -8.12 -1.08
C LEU A 12 2.01 -6.92 -1.18
N LEU A 13 2.57 -5.74 -1.45
CA LEU A 13 1.82 -4.57 -1.89
C LEU A 13 1.91 -4.43 -3.41
N GLN A 14 0.79 -4.63 -4.10
CA GLN A 14 0.65 -4.39 -5.53
C GLN A 14 0.04 -3.01 -5.77
N ILE A 15 0.78 -2.11 -6.44
CA ILE A 15 0.34 -0.76 -6.79
C ILE A 15 0.17 -0.65 -8.31
N ASP A 16 -1.04 -0.32 -8.77
CA ASP A 16 -1.33 -0.11 -10.18
C ASP A 16 -1.82 1.33 -10.43
N SER A 17 -1.13 2.06 -11.32
CA SER A 17 -1.47 3.45 -11.66
C SER A 17 -2.12 3.63 -13.04
N SER A 18 -2.01 2.64 -13.92
CA SER A 18 -2.57 2.72 -15.26
C SER A 18 -4.10 2.87 -15.23
N ALA A 19 -4.65 3.90 -15.87
CA ALA A 19 -6.11 4.10 -15.97
C ALA A 19 -6.79 3.06 -16.90
N ARG A 20 -6.01 2.40 -17.77
CA ARG A 20 -6.53 1.36 -18.68
C ARG A 20 -6.74 0.08 -17.88
N ARG A 21 -7.98 -0.40 -17.76
CA ARG A 21 -8.27 -1.60 -16.96
C ARG A 21 -7.97 -2.90 -17.69
N THR A 22 -8.48 -3.06 -18.91
CA THR A 22 -8.40 -4.32 -19.66
C THR A 22 -7.20 -4.38 -20.62
N SER A 23 -6.80 -3.24 -21.19
CA SER A 23 -5.71 -3.15 -22.19
C SER A 23 -4.38 -2.70 -21.61
N SER A 24 -4.24 -2.63 -20.28
CA SER A 24 -2.97 -2.29 -19.64
C SER A 24 -2.06 -3.50 -19.55
N VAL A 25 -0.94 -3.45 -20.28
CA VAL A 25 0.12 -4.45 -20.19
C VAL A 25 0.80 -4.39 -18.81
N SER A 26 1.01 -3.21 -18.23
CA SER A 26 1.63 -3.09 -16.90
C SER A 26 0.78 -3.75 -15.82
N ARG A 27 -0.54 -3.59 -15.84
CA ARG A 27 -1.45 -4.32 -14.93
C ARG A 27 -1.43 -5.83 -15.13
N GLN A 28 -1.35 -6.29 -16.38
CA GLN A 28 -1.26 -7.72 -16.67
C GLN A 28 0.03 -8.32 -16.08
N LEU A 29 1.14 -7.58 -16.15
CA LEU A 29 2.42 -8.02 -15.60
C LEU A 29 2.42 -8.03 -14.06
N THR A 30 1.88 -6.99 -13.41
CA THR A 30 1.77 -6.97 -11.94
C THR A 30 0.82 -8.04 -11.40
N ALA A 31 -0.30 -8.28 -12.08
CA ALA A 31 -1.21 -9.38 -11.74
C ALA A 31 -0.53 -10.75 -11.86
N LYS A 32 0.22 -10.98 -12.95
CA LYS A 32 0.99 -12.21 -13.12
C LYS A 32 2.07 -12.37 -12.05
N PHE A 33 2.77 -11.29 -11.70
CA PHE A 33 3.74 -11.31 -10.60
C PHE A 33 3.07 -11.70 -9.28
N ALA A 34 1.94 -11.08 -8.93
CA ALA A 34 1.22 -11.37 -7.69
C ALA A 34 0.69 -12.81 -7.64
N GLU A 35 0.28 -13.38 -8.78
CA GLU A 35 -0.11 -14.79 -8.90
C GLU A 35 1.07 -15.72 -8.57
N GLU A 36 2.23 -15.52 -9.21
CA GLU A 36 3.43 -16.33 -8.96
C GLU A 36 3.99 -16.12 -7.56
N TRP A 37 3.93 -14.90 -7.04
CA TRP A 37 4.34 -14.57 -5.68
C TRP A 37 3.50 -15.33 -4.66
N ARG A 38 2.18 -15.42 -4.85
CA ARG A 38 1.27 -16.17 -3.95
C ARG A 38 1.51 -17.68 -4.00
N LYS A 39 1.87 -18.23 -5.17
CA LYS A 39 2.29 -19.65 -5.28
C LYS A 39 3.55 -19.93 -4.47
N SER A 40 4.42 -18.93 -4.35
CA SER A 40 5.69 -19.01 -3.61
C SER A 40 5.51 -18.71 -2.11
N HIS A 41 4.44 -18.02 -1.73
CA HIS A 41 4.10 -17.65 -0.34
C HIS A 41 2.63 -18.01 -0.07
N PRO A 42 2.30 -19.30 0.18
CA PRO A 42 0.92 -19.76 0.31
C PRO A 42 0.10 -19.04 1.39
N ASP A 43 0.75 -18.69 2.51
CA ASP A 43 0.14 -17.97 3.64
C ASP A 43 0.30 -16.44 3.54
N GLY A 44 0.95 -15.98 2.46
CA GLY A 44 1.24 -14.58 2.23
C GLY A 44 0.00 -13.75 1.89
N GLU A 45 -0.04 -12.52 2.37
CA GLU A 45 -1.09 -11.55 2.11
C GLU A 45 -0.75 -10.70 0.87
N VAL A 46 -1.72 -10.47 -0.01
CA VAL A 46 -1.57 -9.52 -1.13
C VAL A 46 -2.53 -8.36 -0.94
N ILE A 47 -1.98 -7.17 -0.74
CA ILE A 47 -2.71 -5.91 -0.66
C ILE A 47 -2.66 -5.25 -2.05
N GLN A 48 -3.82 -4.95 -2.62
CA GLN A 48 -3.92 -4.30 -3.92
C GLN A 48 -4.32 -2.82 -3.76
N ARG A 49 -3.50 -1.93 -4.29
CA ARG A 49 -3.68 -0.47 -4.30
C ARG A 49 -3.82 0.03 -5.74
N ASP A 50 -5.06 0.07 -6.22
CA ASP A 50 -5.38 0.63 -7.54
C ASP A 50 -5.58 2.15 -7.45
N LEU A 51 -4.62 2.91 -7.98
CA LEU A 51 -4.63 4.38 -7.95
C LEU A 51 -5.60 4.99 -8.97
N SER A 52 -6.10 4.21 -9.93
CA SER A 52 -7.13 4.67 -10.88
C SER A 52 -8.54 4.46 -10.36
N ALA A 53 -8.72 3.55 -9.40
CA ALA A 53 -10.01 3.24 -8.78
C ALA A 53 -10.15 3.90 -7.39
N THR A 54 -9.04 4.13 -6.69
CA THR A 54 -9.00 4.81 -5.39
C THR A 54 -8.83 6.30 -5.60
N ALA A 55 -9.81 7.10 -5.19
CA ALA A 55 -9.67 8.55 -5.18
C ALA A 55 -8.71 8.96 -4.05
N LEU A 56 -7.52 9.46 -4.41
CA LEU A 56 -6.61 10.08 -3.45
C LEU A 56 -6.81 11.60 -3.44
N PRO A 57 -6.92 12.23 -2.26
CA PRO A 57 -7.01 13.69 -2.18
C PRO A 57 -5.74 14.33 -2.75
N LEU A 58 -5.90 15.46 -3.41
CA LEU A 58 -4.76 16.29 -3.80
C LEU A 58 -4.13 16.91 -2.55
N ILE A 59 -2.82 17.07 -2.57
CA ILE A 59 -2.08 17.74 -1.51
C ILE A 59 -2.47 19.23 -1.49
N THR A 60 -2.83 19.73 -0.30
CA THR A 60 -3.14 21.14 0.00
C THR A 60 -2.10 21.73 0.96
N ASP A 61 -2.23 23.01 1.27
CA ASP A 61 -1.37 23.70 2.24
C ASP A 61 -1.42 23.08 3.65
N ASP A 62 -2.48 22.33 3.98
CA ASP A 62 -2.60 21.58 5.24
C ASP A 62 -1.51 20.51 5.40
N TRP A 63 -0.79 20.16 4.33
CA TRP A 63 0.39 19.29 4.36
C TRP A 63 1.53 19.83 5.24
N GLY A 64 1.56 21.13 5.52
CA GLY A 64 2.49 21.70 6.51
C GLY A 64 2.39 21.05 7.90
N ALA A 65 1.27 20.38 8.21
CA ALA A 65 1.10 19.62 9.44
C ALA A 65 2.11 18.46 9.60
N THR A 66 2.69 17.95 8.51
CA THR A 66 3.71 16.87 8.57
C THR A 66 5.00 17.25 9.29
N TYR A 67 5.25 18.54 9.51
CA TYR A 67 6.41 19.04 10.25
C TYR A 67 6.14 19.31 11.73
N LEU A 68 4.90 19.13 12.18
CA LEU A 68 4.51 19.35 13.57
C LEU A 68 4.71 18.07 14.38
N GLU A 69 5.02 18.23 15.66
CA GLU A 69 4.99 17.11 16.61
C GLU A 69 3.54 16.61 16.79
N ASP A 70 3.35 15.32 17.05
CA ASP A 70 2.03 14.71 17.22
C ASP A 70 1.18 15.41 18.28
N SER A 71 1.81 15.92 19.34
CA SER A 71 1.15 16.68 20.42
C SER A 71 0.57 18.02 19.96
N GLN A 72 1.05 18.57 18.85
CA GLN A 72 0.68 19.88 18.31
C GLN A 72 -0.39 19.81 17.20
N LEU A 73 -0.67 18.60 16.70
CA LEU A 73 -1.68 18.40 15.65
C LEU A 73 -3.11 18.64 16.16
N THR A 74 -3.85 19.47 15.43
CA THR A 74 -5.31 19.59 15.60
C THR A 74 -6.03 18.35 15.07
N LEU A 75 -7.31 18.16 15.45
CA LEU A 75 -8.13 17.06 14.94
C LEU A 75 -8.29 17.11 13.41
N ALA A 76 -8.45 18.31 12.84
CA ALA A 76 -8.56 18.49 11.39
C ALA A 76 -7.27 18.08 10.67
N GLN A 77 -6.10 18.45 11.21
CA GLN A 77 -4.81 18.07 10.65
C GLN A 77 -4.58 16.56 10.73
N ARG A 78 -4.91 15.90 11.85
CA ARG A 78 -4.84 14.43 11.94
C ARG A 78 -5.74 13.77 10.90
N SER A 79 -6.97 14.28 10.75
CA SER A 79 -7.89 13.76 9.73
C SER A 79 -7.40 13.98 8.30
N TYR A 80 -6.69 15.07 8.04
CA TYR A 80 -6.09 15.33 6.74
C TYR A 80 -4.91 14.37 6.47
N LEU A 81 -4.06 14.16 7.47
CA LEU A 81 -2.89 13.27 7.37
C LEU A 81 -3.23 11.78 7.37
N SER A 82 -4.40 11.38 7.88
CA SER A 82 -4.74 9.96 8.07
C SER A 82 -4.68 9.12 6.79
N THR A 83 -4.96 9.72 5.63
CA THR A 83 -4.82 9.03 4.34
C THR A 83 -3.36 8.74 4.04
N SER A 84 -2.46 9.70 4.27
CA SER A 84 -1.02 9.49 4.13
C SER A 84 -0.52 8.45 5.11
N ASP A 85 -0.93 8.54 6.38
CA ASP A 85 -0.53 7.59 7.42
C ASP A 85 -0.93 6.16 7.05
N GLN A 86 -2.15 5.96 6.56
CA GLN A 86 -2.60 4.65 6.10
C GLN A 86 -1.73 4.12 4.93
N LEU A 87 -1.45 4.96 3.92
CA LEU A 87 -0.64 4.54 2.78
C LEU A 87 0.82 4.24 3.17
N ILE A 88 1.37 5.01 4.11
CA ILE A 88 2.70 4.77 4.68
C ILE A 88 2.71 3.45 5.46
N GLN A 89 1.67 3.18 6.27
CA GLN A 89 1.55 1.92 7.01
C GLN A 89 1.46 0.72 6.07
N GLU A 90 0.68 0.81 4.99
CA GLU A 90 0.62 -0.23 3.95
C GLU A 90 1.98 -0.48 3.32
N LEU A 91 2.71 0.58 2.98
CA LEU A 91 4.04 0.46 2.38
C LEU A 91 5.06 -0.12 3.38
N ALA A 92 5.03 0.33 4.63
CA ALA A 92 5.95 -0.12 5.67
C ALA A 92 5.70 -1.57 6.11
N ALA A 93 4.46 -2.05 6.02
CA ALA A 93 4.10 -3.42 6.34
C ALA A 93 4.42 -4.42 5.22
N ALA A 94 4.75 -3.95 4.02
CA ALA A 94 4.99 -4.81 2.86
C ALA A 94 6.46 -5.30 2.81
N ASP A 95 6.66 -6.61 2.71
CA ASP A 95 7.99 -7.20 2.46
C ASP A 95 8.39 -7.09 0.99
N THR A 96 7.40 -7.08 0.10
CA THR A 96 7.59 -6.93 -1.33
C THR A 96 6.63 -5.88 -1.87
N VAL A 97 7.13 -5.01 -2.74
CA VAL A 97 6.30 -4.03 -3.45
C VAL A 97 6.47 -4.24 -4.95
N VAL A 98 5.35 -4.36 -5.67
CA VAL A 98 5.31 -4.40 -7.13
C VAL A 98 4.51 -3.23 -7.67
N ILE A 99 5.06 -2.51 -8.65
CA ILE A 99 4.46 -1.28 -9.20
C ILE A 99 4.26 -1.42 -10.70
N GLY A 100 3.02 -1.20 -11.16
CA GLY A 100 2.63 -1.13 -12.56
C GLY A 100 2.23 0.29 -12.94
N ALA A 101 2.91 0.88 -13.93
CA ALA A 101 2.65 2.23 -14.43
C ALA A 101 2.38 2.26 -15.95
#